data_AF-Q2PIY0-F1
#
_entry.id   AF-Q2PIY0-F1
#
_cell.length_a   1.000
_cell.length_b   1.000
_cell.length_c   1.000
_cell.angle_alpha   90.00
_cell.angle_beta   90.00
_cell.angle_gamma   90.00
#
_symmetry.space_group_name_H-M   'P 1'
#
loop_
_entity.id
_entity.type
_entity.pdbx_description
1 polymer ?
#
loop_
_entity_poly.entity_id
_entity_poly.type
_entity_poly.pdbx_seq_one_letter_code
_entity_poly.pdbx_strand_id
1 'polypeptide(L)'
;MLLQLPTELIQLVFQYSTTTAFLQAAFSCRTLYAIASNCREILLHHLYQTPGLNEDLLPADSKQLFRVLQKRASQQLYGAQFTASCTCFHFGSLVLDVKASSLAPSEHQTFALVYKGHEDIQLFRTENGQLQLKACLKPQRLQPGVVEVLRTAFDADDGLYVLQRFTSTAEESPDSEHPFIKQAFNTYTRGQVYLIRYSLQSRQDPVRVCTFPDHAEYEPLALAAAHRDTFAISWQHSRESEEYEVVLYNSQSASSAHSLSSAIASK
;
A
#
# COMPACT_ATOMS: atom_id res chain seq x y z
N MET A 1 3.73 23.55 32.74
CA MET A 1 3.45 22.31 33.49
C MET A 1 4.50 21.24 33.28
N LEU A 2 4.79 20.78 32.05
CA LEU A 2 5.84 19.75 31.80
C LEU A 2 7.23 20.11 32.36
N LEU A 3 7.67 21.36 32.20
CA LEU A 3 8.97 21.84 32.69
C LEU A 3 9.08 21.98 34.22
N GLN A 4 7.98 21.78 34.96
CA GLN A 4 7.98 21.82 36.43
C GLN A 4 8.21 20.43 37.04
N LEU A 5 8.21 19.38 36.20
CA LEU A 5 8.41 18.00 36.63
C LEU A 5 9.92 17.68 36.65
N PRO A 6 10.35 16.78 37.55
CA PRO A 6 11.67 16.15 37.47
C PRO A 6 11.90 15.46 36.13
N THR A 7 13.16 15.39 35.71
CA THR A 7 13.58 14.82 34.42
C THR A 7 13.08 13.39 34.23
N GLU A 8 13.05 12.60 35.31
CA GLU A 8 12.62 11.20 35.33
C GLU A 8 11.13 11.07 35.00
N LEU A 9 10.30 12.00 35.51
CA LEU A 9 8.87 12.02 35.18
C LEU A 9 8.64 12.50 33.75
N ILE A 10 9.43 13.46 33.25
CA ILE A 10 9.37 13.88 31.84
C ILE A 10 9.75 12.70 30.93
N GLN A 11 10.79 11.96 31.27
CA GLN A 11 11.22 10.75 30.57
C GLN A 11 10.13 9.67 30.57
N LEU A 12 9.45 9.46 31.69
CA LEU A 12 8.32 8.54 31.77
C LEU A 12 7.17 8.97 30.84
N VAL A 13 6.82 10.26 30.84
CA VAL A 13 5.80 10.82 29.92
C VAL A 13 6.20 10.60 28.46
N PHE A 14 7.47 10.80 28.12
CA PHE A 14 7.99 10.54 26.77
C PHE A 14 7.87 9.07 26.38
N GLN A 15 8.24 8.15 27.26
CA GLN A 15 8.14 6.71 27.00
C GLN A 15 6.71 6.26 26.68
N TYR A 16 5.70 6.81 27.35
CA TYR A 16 4.29 6.46 27.10
C TYR A 16 3.61 7.27 26.00
N SER A 17 4.33 8.21 25.39
CA SER A 17 3.79 9.04 24.30
C SER A 17 3.95 8.35 22.95
N THR A 18 3.14 8.72 21.96
CA THR A 18 3.39 8.30 20.57
C THR A 18 4.67 8.98 20.06
N THR A 19 5.39 8.36 19.10
CA THR A 19 6.59 8.96 18.50
C THR A 19 6.34 10.39 18.00
N THR A 20 5.17 10.65 17.43
CA THR A 20 4.77 11.99 16.97
C THR A 20 4.67 12.99 18.11
N ALA A 21 3.99 12.63 19.22
CA ALA A 21 3.85 13.50 20.38
C ALA A 21 5.20 13.72 21.09
N PHE A 22 6.02 12.67 21.20
CA PHE A 22 7.39 12.74 21.69
C PHE A 22 8.23 13.77 20.92
N LEU A 23 8.26 13.66 19.59
CA LEU A 23 9.04 14.57 18.75
C LEU A 23 8.52 16.01 18.84
N GLN A 24 7.20 16.20 18.83
CA GLN A 24 6.60 17.53 19.02
C GLN A 24 7.00 18.15 20.35
N ALA A 25 6.92 17.39 21.45
CA ALA A 25 7.33 17.86 22.76
C ALA A 25 8.84 18.16 22.79
N ALA A 26 9.68 17.30 22.20
CA ALA A 26 11.11 17.51 22.09
C ALA A 26 11.47 18.79 21.31
N PHE A 27 10.75 19.09 20.23
CA PHE A 27 11.00 20.30 19.43
C PHE A 27 10.35 21.57 19.99
N SER A 28 9.48 21.45 21.00
CA SER A 28 8.80 22.61 21.57
C SER A 28 9.73 23.55 22.36
N CYS A 29 10.76 23.02 23.03
CA CYS A 29 11.74 23.85 23.73
C CYS A 29 13.10 23.15 23.93
N ARG A 30 14.14 23.94 24.22
CA ARG A 30 15.53 23.43 24.37
C ARG A 30 15.70 22.43 25.51
N THR A 31 14.99 22.60 26.63
CA THR A 31 15.09 21.70 27.78
C THR A 31 14.53 20.32 27.45
N LEU A 32 13.33 20.26 26.86
CA LEU A 32 12.71 19.01 26.45
C LEU A 32 13.51 18.32 25.34
N TYR A 33 14.06 19.10 24.40
CA TYR A 33 15.00 18.59 23.40
C TYR A 33 16.20 17.89 24.05
N ALA A 34 16.82 18.52 25.04
CA ALA A 34 18.00 17.98 25.72
C ALA A 34 17.66 16.69 26.50
N ILE A 35 16.49 16.64 27.15
CA ILE A 35 16.03 15.43 27.85
C ILE A 35 15.75 14.30 26.86
N ALA A 36 15.00 14.59 25.79
CA ALA A 36 14.61 13.64 24.76
C ALA A 36 15.82 13.05 24.01
N SER A 37 16.80 13.87 23.64
CA SER A 37 17.95 13.45 22.83
C SER A 37 19.06 12.74 23.62
N ASN A 38 19.03 12.78 24.96
CA ASN A 38 20.06 12.15 25.79
C ASN A 38 19.62 10.80 26.39
N CYS A 39 18.32 10.50 26.45
CA CYS A 39 17.84 9.23 27.01
C CYS A 39 17.84 8.11 25.96
N ARG A 40 18.87 7.27 25.99
CA ARG A 40 19.06 6.16 25.03
C ARG A 40 17.85 5.22 24.96
N GLU A 41 17.31 4.82 26.11
CA GLU A 41 16.25 3.81 26.21
C GLU A 41 14.95 4.29 25.56
N ILE A 42 14.58 5.55 25.79
CA ILE A 42 13.41 6.19 25.16
C ILE A 42 13.60 6.29 23.65
N LEU A 43 14.80 6.63 23.19
CA LEU A 43 15.09 6.71 21.76
C LEU A 43 14.97 5.34 21.08
N LEU A 44 15.49 4.29 21.70
CA LEU A 44 15.32 2.92 21.20
C LEU A 44 13.85 2.51 21.19
N HIS A 45 13.10 2.81 22.26
CA HIS A 45 11.66 2.55 22.33
C HIS A 45 10.90 3.14 21.14
N HIS A 46 11.09 4.43 20.85
CA HIS A 46 10.43 5.08 19.71
C HIS A 46 10.96 4.59 18.35
N LEU A 47 12.24 4.23 18.26
CA LEU A 47 12.81 3.63 17.03
C LEU A 47 12.19 2.28 16.70
N TYR A 48 11.95 1.43 17.70
CA TYR A 48 11.26 0.15 17.49
C TYR A 48 9.80 0.31 17.07
N GLN A 49 9.17 1.42 17.45
CA GLN A 49 7.80 1.75 17.02
C GLN A 49 7.74 2.46 15.67
N THR A 50 8.88 2.94 15.14
CA THR A 50 8.92 3.70 13.89
C THR A 50 9.42 2.81 12.75
N PRO A 51 8.66 2.64 11.65
CA PRO A 51 9.04 1.80 10.53
C PRO A 51 10.47 2.08 10.02
N GLY A 52 11.26 1.02 9.83
CA GLY A 52 12.63 1.07 9.32
C GLY A 52 13.47 -0.14 9.74
N LEU A 53 14.59 -0.35 9.05
CA LEU A 53 15.52 -1.45 9.37
C LEU A 53 16.24 -1.18 10.69
N ASN A 54 16.18 -2.11 11.64
CA ASN A 54 16.76 -1.95 12.99
C ASN A 54 18.23 -2.37 13.08
N GLU A 55 18.93 -2.45 11.94
CA GLU A 55 20.36 -2.70 11.89
C GLU A 55 21.14 -1.54 12.55
N ASP A 56 22.22 -1.88 13.24
CA ASP A 56 23.15 -0.92 13.88
C ASP A 56 22.59 0.02 14.96
N LEU A 57 21.40 -0.23 15.51
CA LEU A 57 20.84 0.61 16.58
C LEU A 57 21.53 0.39 17.95
N LEU A 58 21.89 -0.84 18.27
CA LEU A 58 22.47 -1.19 19.57
C LEU A 58 23.85 -0.58 19.88
N PRO A 59 24.78 -0.40 18.91
CA PRO A 59 26.04 0.29 19.16
C PRO A 59 25.95 1.82 19.07
N ALA A 60 24.93 2.39 18.43
CA ALA A 60 24.84 3.82 18.16
C ALA A 60 24.62 4.65 19.42
N ASP A 61 25.24 5.82 19.58
CA ASP A 61 25.03 6.70 20.74
C ASP A 61 23.65 7.41 20.73
N SER A 62 23.26 8.07 21.84
CA SER A 62 21.95 8.74 21.92
C SER A 62 21.75 9.82 20.84
N LYS A 63 22.80 10.55 20.44
CA LYS A 63 22.69 11.58 19.40
C LYS A 63 22.48 10.97 18.02
N GLN A 64 23.18 9.88 17.73
CA GLN A 64 23.02 9.10 16.51
C GLN A 64 21.61 8.50 16.45
N LEU A 65 21.16 7.86 17.53
CA LEU A 65 19.80 7.31 17.64
C LEU A 65 18.74 8.38 17.41
N PHE A 66 18.89 9.56 18.01
CA PHE A 66 17.94 10.65 17.81
C PHE A 66 17.91 11.15 16.35
N ARG A 67 19.07 11.24 15.69
CA ARG A 67 19.13 11.58 14.25
C ARG A 67 18.46 10.52 13.38
N VAL A 68 18.67 9.24 13.67
CA VAL A 68 18.00 8.14 12.96
C VAL A 68 16.49 8.23 13.16
N LEU A 69 16.04 8.48 14.39
CA LEU A 69 14.62 8.64 14.70
C LEU A 69 14.02 9.82 13.93
N GLN A 70 14.68 10.98 13.92
CA GLN A 70 14.25 12.15 13.14
C GLN A 70 14.15 11.84 11.65
N LYS A 71 15.14 11.13 11.09
CA LYS A 71 15.14 10.73 9.67
C LYS A 71 13.99 9.78 9.35
N ARG A 72 13.74 8.77 10.18
CA ARG A 72 12.62 7.84 9.98
C ARG A 72 11.28 8.56 10.14
N ALA A 73 11.15 9.38 11.17
CA ALA A 73 9.94 10.15 11.43
C ALA A 73 9.60 11.08 10.27
N SER A 74 10.59 11.76 9.67
CA SER A 74 10.35 12.60 8.50
C SER A 74 9.95 11.80 7.26
N GLN A 75 10.54 10.62 7.04
CA GLN A 75 10.14 9.69 5.98
C GLN A 75 8.71 9.18 6.15
N GLN A 76 8.24 9.06 7.40
CA GLN A 76 6.87 8.69 7.75
C GLN A 76 5.92 9.90 7.87
N LEU A 77 6.39 11.09 7.49
CA LEU A 77 5.63 12.36 7.55
C LEU A 77 5.14 12.74 8.96
N TYR A 78 5.79 12.22 10.02
CA TYR A 78 5.44 12.57 11.39
C TYR A 78 5.70 14.05 11.63
N GLY A 79 4.66 14.78 12.03
CA GLY A 79 4.74 16.22 12.28
C GLY A 79 4.68 17.08 11.02
N ALA A 80 4.54 16.49 9.82
CA ALA A 80 4.44 17.23 8.56
C ALA A 80 3.28 18.24 8.58
N GLN A 81 2.20 17.96 9.31
CA GLN A 81 1.08 18.89 9.49
C GLN A 81 1.44 20.20 10.20
N PHE A 82 2.57 20.25 10.91
CA PHE A 82 3.07 21.44 11.60
C PHE A 82 4.28 22.07 10.90
N THR A 83 5.12 21.25 10.26
CA THR A 83 6.42 21.68 9.73
C THR A 83 6.47 21.80 8.22
N ALA A 84 5.52 21.20 7.48
CA ALA A 84 5.48 21.26 6.03
C ALA A 84 4.46 22.29 5.55
N SER A 85 4.82 23.03 4.50
CA SER A 85 3.85 23.81 3.72
C SER A 85 2.93 22.82 3.01
N CYS A 86 1.69 22.72 3.48
CA CYS A 86 0.70 21.80 2.93
C CYS A 86 -0.22 22.53 1.95
N THR A 87 -0.51 21.90 0.82
CA THR A 87 -1.59 22.31 -0.10
C THR A 87 -2.68 21.26 -0.03
N CYS A 88 -3.87 21.67 0.46
CA CYS A 88 -5.00 20.76 0.61
C CYS A 88 -5.92 20.84 -0.62
N PHE A 89 -6.12 19.70 -1.28
CA PHE A 89 -7.07 19.57 -2.38
C PHE A 89 -8.40 19.00 -1.88
N HIS A 90 -9.50 19.60 -2.31
CA HIS A 90 -10.86 19.18 -1.96
C HIS A 90 -11.59 18.71 -3.21
N PHE A 91 -12.20 17.53 -3.16
CA PHE A 91 -12.91 16.91 -4.28
C PHE A 91 -14.44 16.96 -4.08
N GLY A 92 -14.94 18.08 -3.55
CA GLY A 92 -16.36 18.26 -3.24
C GLY A 92 -16.83 17.29 -2.15
N SER A 93 -17.89 16.53 -2.43
CA SER A 93 -18.44 15.50 -1.53
C SER A 93 -17.74 14.14 -1.66
N LEU A 94 -16.80 13.99 -2.59
CA LEU A 94 -16.11 12.71 -2.83
C LEU A 94 -15.10 12.44 -1.72
N VAL A 95 -15.16 11.24 -1.15
CA VAL A 95 -14.23 10.78 -0.13
C VAL A 95 -13.19 9.89 -0.77
N LEU A 96 -11.91 10.21 -0.58
CA LEU A 96 -10.81 9.40 -1.07
C LEU A 96 -10.77 8.03 -0.38
N ASP A 97 -10.64 6.98 -1.16
CA ASP A 97 -10.24 5.67 -0.67
C ASP A 97 -8.71 5.59 -0.65
N VAL A 98 -8.14 5.92 0.51
CA VAL A 98 -6.68 5.94 0.71
C VAL A 98 -6.07 4.56 0.50
N LYS A 99 -6.79 3.47 0.80
CA LYS A 99 -6.25 2.11 0.65
C LYS A 99 -6.19 1.70 -0.82
N ALA A 100 -7.20 2.10 -1.60
CA ALA A 100 -7.24 1.84 -3.03
C ALA A 100 -6.34 2.77 -3.85
N SER A 101 -5.95 3.92 -3.29
CA SER A 101 -5.13 4.93 -3.98
C SER A 101 -3.62 4.66 -3.84
N SER A 102 -2.82 5.17 -4.78
CA SER A 102 -1.37 5.03 -4.75
C SER A 102 -0.63 6.23 -5.34
N LEU A 103 0.65 6.34 -4.99
CA LEU A 103 1.59 7.36 -5.47
C LEU A 103 2.69 6.66 -6.28
N ALA A 104 2.95 7.15 -7.49
CA ALA A 104 4.05 6.68 -8.31
C ALA A 104 5.40 7.10 -7.71
N PRO A 105 6.43 6.24 -7.78
CA PRO A 105 7.76 6.53 -7.25
C PRO A 105 8.58 7.56 -8.08
N SER A 106 7.99 8.22 -9.08
CA SER A 106 8.69 9.08 -10.05
C SER A 106 8.85 10.54 -9.60
N GLU A 107 9.79 11.26 -10.23
CA GLU A 107 10.05 12.69 -9.97
C GLU A 107 8.83 13.59 -10.24
N HIS A 108 8.01 13.19 -11.22
CA HIS A 108 6.74 13.83 -11.52
C HIS A 108 5.62 13.10 -10.77
N GLN A 109 5.58 13.31 -9.45
CA GLN A 109 4.61 12.71 -8.51
C GLN A 109 3.24 12.54 -9.17
N THR A 110 2.96 11.31 -9.58
CA THR A 110 1.73 10.92 -10.27
C THR A 110 0.91 10.09 -9.30
N PHE A 111 -0.37 10.41 -9.17
CA PHE A 111 -1.26 9.84 -8.18
C PHE A 111 -2.35 9.06 -8.91
N ALA A 112 -2.59 7.83 -8.48
CA ALA A 112 -3.81 7.10 -8.81
C ALA A 112 -4.77 7.25 -7.63
N LEU A 113 -5.79 8.09 -7.81
CA LEU A 113 -6.79 8.37 -6.78
C LEU A 113 -8.08 7.61 -7.08
N VAL A 114 -8.61 6.96 -6.05
CA VAL A 114 -9.87 6.23 -6.10
C VAL A 114 -10.79 6.83 -5.05
N TYR A 115 -12.05 7.09 -5.40
CA TYR A 115 -13.05 7.55 -4.43
C TYR A 115 -13.88 6.38 -3.91
N LYS A 116 -14.27 6.43 -2.64
CA LYS A 116 -15.09 5.39 -2.01
C LYS A 116 -16.41 5.21 -2.76
N GLY A 117 -16.74 3.96 -3.09
CA GLY A 117 -17.96 3.61 -3.83
C GLY A 117 -17.89 3.91 -5.33
N HIS A 118 -16.75 4.35 -5.86
CA HIS A 118 -16.54 4.55 -7.28
C HIS A 118 -15.56 3.52 -7.85
N GLU A 119 -15.83 3.11 -9.07
CA GLU A 119 -15.00 2.15 -9.82
C GLU A 119 -13.92 2.84 -10.68
N ASP A 120 -14.08 4.15 -10.91
CA ASP A 120 -13.18 4.95 -11.73
C ASP A 120 -11.90 5.33 -10.98
N ILE A 121 -10.77 5.28 -11.68
CA ILE A 121 -9.46 5.66 -11.14
C ILE A 121 -9.03 6.95 -11.82
N GLN A 122 -8.79 7.99 -11.03
CA GLN A 122 -8.34 9.28 -11.53
C GLN A 122 -6.83 9.41 -11.40
N LEU A 123 -6.17 9.58 -12.54
CA LEU A 123 -4.74 9.83 -12.62
C LEU A 123 -4.48 11.33 -12.57
N PHE A 124 -3.81 11.76 -11.51
CA PHE A 124 -3.37 13.13 -11.33
C PHE A 124 -1.85 13.24 -11.41
N ARG A 125 -1.36 14.43 -11.74
CA ARG A 125 0.05 14.80 -11.58
C ARG A 125 0.13 16.12 -10.84
N THR A 126 1.10 16.26 -9.96
CA THR A 126 1.41 17.57 -9.38
C THR A 126 2.40 18.33 -10.24
N GLU A 127 2.03 19.53 -10.65
CA GLU A 127 2.90 20.46 -11.35
C GLU A 127 2.75 21.84 -10.68
N ASN A 128 3.87 22.46 -10.26
CA ASN A 128 3.87 23.77 -9.60
C ASN A 128 2.93 23.88 -8.37
N GLY A 129 2.84 22.82 -7.57
CA GLY A 129 1.97 22.78 -6.39
C GLY A 129 0.47 22.69 -6.72
N GLN A 130 0.10 22.45 -7.98
CA GLN A 130 -1.27 22.23 -8.42
C GLN A 130 -1.48 20.78 -8.85
N LEU A 131 -2.67 20.25 -8.58
CA LEU A 131 -3.06 18.91 -8.98
C LEU A 131 -3.75 18.97 -10.35
N GLN A 132 -3.14 18.38 -11.38
CA GLN A 132 -3.71 18.31 -12.73
C GLN A 132 -4.24 16.92 -13.03
N LEU A 133 -5.50 16.81 -13.44
CA LEU A 133 -6.07 15.56 -13.94
C LEU A 133 -5.46 15.22 -15.30
N LYS A 134 -4.81 14.06 -15.41
CA LYS A 134 -4.22 13.55 -16.66
C LYS A 134 -5.15 12.58 -17.37
N ALA A 135 -5.79 11.68 -16.62
CA ALA A 135 -6.68 10.68 -17.19
C ALA A 135 -7.69 10.15 -16.16
N CYS A 136 -8.76 9.56 -16.68
CA CYS A 136 -9.69 8.75 -15.91
C CYS A 136 -9.69 7.35 -16.53
N LEU A 137 -9.31 6.34 -15.74
CA LEU A 137 -9.37 4.94 -16.13
C LEU A 137 -10.69 4.37 -15.63
N LYS A 138 -11.45 3.80 -16.57
CA LYS A 138 -12.70 3.12 -16.27
C LYS A 138 -12.48 1.61 -16.32
N PRO A 139 -13.10 0.83 -15.44
CA PRO A 139 -13.00 -0.62 -15.49
C PRO A 139 -13.60 -1.13 -16.80
N GLN A 140 -12.90 -2.07 -17.44
CA GLN A 140 -13.42 -2.78 -18.59
C GLN A 140 -14.40 -3.86 -18.11
N ARG A 141 -15.71 -3.59 -18.21
CA ARG A 141 -16.76 -4.56 -17.87
C ARG A 141 -17.27 -5.24 -19.14
N LEU A 142 -17.25 -6.57 -19.13
CA LEU A 142 -17.93 -7.41 -20.12
C LEU A 142 -19.34 -7.83 -19.68
N GLN A 143 -19.63 -7.74 -18.38
CA GLN A 143 -20.89 -8.20 -17.77
C GLN A 143 -21.42 -7.18 -16.75
N PRO A 144 -22.75 -7.13 -16.52
CA PRO A 144 -23.35 -6.34 -15.44
C PRO A 144 -22.83 -6.77 -14.06
N GLY A 145 -22.41 -5.80 -13.26
CA GLY A 145 -21.95 -6.04 -11.90
C GLY A 145 -21.28 -4.82 -11.30
N VAL A 146 -20.93 -4.95 -10.02
CA VAL A 146 -20.22 -3.94 -9.24
C VAL A 146 -18.74 -4.24 -9.26
N VAL A 147 -17.92 -3.24 -9.58
CA VAL A 147 -16.46 -3.30 -9.48
C VAL A 147 -16.03 -2.46 -8.28
N GLU A 148 -15.28 -3.06 -7.38
CA GLU A 148 -14.63 -2.40 -6.28
C GLU A 148 -13.11 -2.40 -6.53
N VAL A 149 -12.49 -1.23 -6.57
CA VAL A 149 -11.03 -1.13 -6.65
C VAL A 149 -10.46 -1.32 -5.25
N LEU A 150 -9.74 -2.41 -5.04
CA LEU A 150 -9.19 -2.76 -3.74
C LEU A 150 -7.85 -2.06 -3.49
N ARG A 151 -6.92 -2.15 -4.45
CA ARG A 151 -5.57 -1.59 -4.36
C ARG A 151 -5.09 -1.14 -5.73
N THR A 152 -4.25 -0.11 -5.77
CA THR A 152 -3.50 0.27 -6.96
C THR A 152 -2.02 0.33 -6.64
N ALA A 153 -1.17 0.06 -7.64
CA ALA A 153 0.27 0.19 -7.51
C ALA A 153 0.90 0.54 -8.86
N PHE A 154 1.82 1.49 -8.87
CA PHE A 154 2.64 1.77 -10.04
C PHE A 154 3.80 0.79 -10.10
N ASP A 155 4.19 0.39 -11.31
CA ASP A 155 5.45 -0.31 -11.56
C ASP A 155 6.51 0.65 -12.12
N ALA A 156 7.74 0.16 -12.30
CA ALA A 156 8.85 0.93 -12.86
C ALA A 156 8.75 1.14 -14.38
N ASP A 157 7.82 0.47 -15.07
CA ASP A 157 7.68 0.44 -16.53
C ASP A 157 6.43 1.23 -16.98
N ASP A 158 6.12 2.33 -16.29
CA ASP A 158 4.95 3.20 -16.52
C ASP A 158 3.62 2.44 -16.60
N GLY A 159 3.49 1.36 -15.81
CA GLY A 159 2.26 0.59 -15.63
C GLY A 159 1.54 0.95 -14.35
N LEU A 160 0.21 0.87 -14.40
CA LEU A 160 -0.64 0.89 -13.21
C LEU A 160 -1.30 -0.47 -13.04
N TYR A 161 -0.97 -1.14 -11.96
CA TYR A 161 -1.67 -2.32 -11.48
C TYR A 161 -2.89 -1.91 -10.66
N VAL A 162 -4.00 -2.58 -10.93
CA VAL A 162 -5.31 -2.34 -10.32
C VAL A 162 -5.86 -3.68 -9.86
N LEU A 163 -5.82 -3.91 -8.56
CA LEU A 163 -6.45 -5.07 -7.94
C LEU A 163 -7.90 -4.71 -7.65
N GLN A 164 -8.82 -5.46 -8.22
CA GLN A 164 -10.25 -5.17 -8.12
C GLN A 164 -11.07 -6.42 -7.86
N ARG A 165 -12.20 -6.22 -7.20
CA ARG A 165 -13.22 -7.24 -6.93
C ARG A 165 -14.41 -6.97 -7.82
N PHE A 166 -14.83 -7.99 -8.56
CA PHE A 166 -16.08 -7.94 -9.31
C PHE A 166 -17.12 -8.81 -8.64
N THR A 167 -18.27 -8.20 -8.34
CA THR A 167 -19.44 -8.89 -7.83
C THR A 167 -20.52 -8.81 -8.90
N SER A 168 -20.89 -9.96 -9.45
CA SER A 168 -21.96 -10.04 -10.43
C SER A 168 -23.28 -9.60 -9.79
N THR A 169 -24.05 -8.76 -10.49
CA THR A 169 -25.39 -8.37 -10.09
C THR A 169 -26.45 -9.09 -10.91
N ALA A 170 -26.12 -10.25 -11.50
CA ALA A 170 -27.08 -11.01 -12.29
C ALA A 170 -28.36 -11.23 -11.49
N GLU A 171 -29.45 -10.62 -11.95
CA GLU A 171 -30.78 -10.99 -11.52
C GLU A 171 -30.98 -12.48 -11.81
N GLU A 172 -31.66 -13.18 -10.92
CA GLU A 172 -31.99 -14.59 -11.05
C GLU A 172 -32.70 -14.84 -12.40
N SER A 173 -31.95 -15.18 -13.43
CA SER A 173 -32.51 -15.71 -14.68
C SER A 173 -33.30 -16.98 -14.34
N PRO A 174 -34.36 -17.36 -15.04
CA PRO A 174 -35.09 -18.60 -14.74
C PRO A 174 -34.22 -19.87 -14.77
N ASP A 175 -33.04 -19.83 -15.40
CA ASP A 175 -32.02 -20.90 -15.39
C ASP A 175 -31.17 -20.94 -14.10
N SER A 176 -31.29 -19.95 -13.21
CA SER A 176 -30.61 -19.89 -11.90
C SER A 176 -31.13 -20.95 -10.93
N GLU A 177 -32.24 -21.63 -11.27
CA GLU A 177 -32.78 -22.78 -10.53
C GLU A 177 -31.91 -24.04 -10.65
N HIS A 178 -31.08 -24.13 -11.69
CA HIS A 178 -30.28 -25.32 -11.96
C HIS A 178 -29.21 -25.52 -10.88
N PRO A 179 -29.07 -26.72 -10.29
CA PRO A 179 -28.23 -26.93 -9.11
C PRO A 179 -26.74 -26.59 -9.34
N PHE A 180 -26.22 -26.83 -10.54
CA PHE A 180 -24.84 -26.47 -10.90
C PHE A 180 -24.66 -24.96 -11.06
N ILE A 181 -25.71 -24.24 -11.47
CA ILE A 181 -25.71 -22.79 -11.61
C ILE A 181 -25.83 -22.16 -10.22
N LYS A 182 -26.72 -22.65 -9.34
CA LYS A 182 -26.81 -22.26 -7.92
C LYS A 182 -25.48 -22.46 -7.19
N GLN A 183 -24.84 -23.61 -7.38
CA GLN A 183 -23.57 -23.91 -6.73
C GLN A 183 -22.44 -23.00 -7.25
N ALA A 184 -22.39 -22.73 -8.56
CA ALA A 184 -21.45 -21.77 -9.13
C ALA A 184 -21.68 -20.35 -8.57
N PHE A 185 -22.93 -19.86 -8.53
CA PHE A 185 -23.26 -18.53 -7.98
C PHE A 185 -22.95 -18.41 -6.49
N ASN A 186 -23.23 -19.44 -5.68
CA ASN A 186 -22.93 -19.43 -4.25
C ASN A 186 -21.42 -19.30 -3.96
N THR A 187 -20.58 -19.84 -4.85
CA THR A 187 -19.11 -19.80 -4.72
C THR A 187 -18.56 -18.37 -4.90
N TYR A 188 -19.27 -17.49 -5.61
CA TYR A 188 -18.84 -16.11 -5.89
C TYR A 188 -19.59 -15.04 -5.08
N THR A 189 -20.24 -15.41 -3.98
CA THR A 189 -20.99 -14.45 -3.13
C THR A 189 -20.13 -13.28 -2.61
N ARG A 190 -18.81 -13.47 -2.51
CA ARG A 190 -17.85 -12.41 -2.14
C ARG A 190 -17.22 -11.68 -3.32
N GLY A 191 -17.64 -11.99 -4.55
CA GLY A 191 -17.03 -11.48 -5.76
C GLY A 191 -15.67 -12.11 -6.07
N GLN A 192 -15.25 -11.99 -7.32
CA GLN A 192 -13.98 -12.51 -7.80
C GLN A 192 -12.91 -11.41 -7.79
N VAL A 193 -11.76 -11.70 -7.19
CA VAL A 193 -10.60 -10.80 -7.20
C VAL A 193 -9.72 -11.08 -8.42
N TYR A 194 -9.33 -10.02 -9.10
CA TYR A 194 -8.42 -10.09 -10.24
C TYR A 194 -7.60 -8.81 -10.32
N LEU A 195 -6.44 -8.95 -10.95
CA LEU A 195 -5.47 -7.88 -11.13
C LEU A 195 -5.43 -7.48 -12.59
N ILE A 196 -5.58 -6.19 -12.85
CA ILE A 196 -5.42 -5.61 -14.17
C ILE A 196 -4.16 -4.76 -14.21
N ARG A 197 -3.35 -4.87 -15.27
CA ARG A 197 -2.29 -3.90 -15.57
C ARG A 197 -2.68 -2.98 -16.74
N TYR A 198 -2.75 -1.68 -16.49
CA TYR A 198 -2.90 -0.64 -17.52
C TYR A 198 -1.53 -0.09 -17.91
N SER A 199 -1.29 0.08 -19.21
CA SER A 199 -0.15 0.84 -19.73
C SER A 199 -0.50 2.33 -19.75
N LEU A 200 0.33 3.16 -19.14
CA LEU A 200 0.14 4.61 -19.14
C LEU A 200 0.74 5.28 -20.39
N GLN A 201 1.62 4.57 -21.10
CA GLN A 201 2.25 5.06 -22.34
C GLN A 201 1.35 4.84 -23.57
N SER A 202 0.63 3.71 -23.62
CA SER A 202 -0.21 3.35 -24.77
C SER A 202 -1.55 2.78 -24.33
N ARG A 203 -2.63 3.43 -24.75
CA ARG A 203 -4.00 2.91 -24.56
C ARG A 203 -4.30 1.65 -25.38
N GLN A 204 -3.45 1.31 -26.35
CA GLN A 204 -3.62 0.16 -27.23
C GLN A 204 -2.90 -1.09 -26.72
N ASP A 205 -2.12 -0.98 -25.64
CA ASP A 205 -1.44 -2.16 -25.08
C ASP A 205 -2.46 -3.16 -24.53
N PRO A 206 -2.24 -4.47 -24.74
CA PRO A 206 -3.12 -5.48 -24.22
C PRO A 206 -3.16 -5.41 -22.70
N VAL A 207 -4.37 -5.29 -22.17
CA VAL A 207 -4.64 -5.33 -20.74
C VAL A 207 -4.35 -6.75 -20.24
N ARG A 208 -3.38 -6.89 -19.34
CA ARG A 208 -3.11 -8.17 -18.68
C ARG A 208 -4.07 -8.34 -17.51
N VAL A 209 -4.67 -9.52 -17.42
CA VAL A 209 -5.60 -9.89 -16.36
C VAL A 209 -5.08 -11.14 -15.66
N CYS A 210 -4.91 -11.08 -14.35
CA CYS A 210 -4.55 -12.22 -13.50
C CYS A 210 -5.68 -12.52 -12.53
N THR A 211 -6.01 -13.80 -12.32
CA THR A 211 -7.01 -14.26 -11.36
C THR A 211 -6.33 -15.05 -10.24
N PHE A 212 -6.98 -15.12 -9.07
CA PHE A 212 -6.43 -15.76 -7.87
C PHE A 212 -7.41 -16.79 -7.28
N PRO A 213 -7.68 -17.91 -8.00
CA PRO A 213 -8.64 -18.90 -7.55
C PRO A 213 -8.26 -19.53 -6.19
N ASP A 214 -6.97 -19.73 -5.95
CA ASP A 214 -6.46 -20.34 -4.72
C ASP A 214 -6.62 -19.43 -3.49
N HIS A 215 -6.93 -18.14 -3.69
CA HIS A 215 -7.05 -17.13 -2.63
C HIS A 215 -8.51 -16.66 -2.48
N ALA A 216 -9.49 -17.48 -2.85
CA ALA A 216 -10.91 -17.13 -2.79
C ALA A 216 -11.40 -16.80 -1.37
N GLU A 217 -10.77 -17.37 -0.33
CA GLU A 217 -11.08 -17.12 1.07
C GLU A 217 -10.20 -16.03 1.72
N TYR A 218 -9.34 -15.37 0.94
CA TYR A 218 -8.42 -14.36 1.43
C TYR A 218 -8.80 -12.95 0.96
N GLU A 219 -8.46 -11.98 1.79
CA GLU A 219 -8.59 -10.55 1.52
C GLU A 219 -7.21 -9.94 1.24
N PRO A 220 -7.05 -9.16 0.15
CA PRO A 220 -5.78 -8.53 -0.15
C PRO A 220 -5.57 -7.31 0.76
N LEU A 221 -4.49 -7.35 1.54
CA LEU A 221 -4.09 -6.28 2.44
C LEU A 221 -3.23 -5.23 1.74
N ALA A 222 -2.30 -5.65 0.88
CA ALA A 222 -1.36 -4.77 0.21
C ALA A 222 -1.01 -5.30 -1.19
N LEU A 223 -0.62 -4.38 -2.07
CA LEU A 223 -0.14 -4.66 -3.42
C LEU A 223 1.15 -3.87 -3.64
N ALA A 224 2.16 -4.52 -4.18
CA ALA A 224 3.38 -3.88 -4.67
C ALA A 224 3.70 -4.39 -6.06
N ALA A 225 4.12 -3.51 -6.96
CA ALA A 225 4.54 -3.86 -8.31
C ALA A 225 5.97 -3.38 -8.53
N ALA A 226 6.81 -4.24 -9.10
CA ALA A 226 8.20 -3.91 -9.41
C ALA A 226 8.33 -3.54 -10.90
N HIS A 227 7.97 -4.47 -11.77
CA HIS A 227 8.07 -4.36 -13.23
C HIS A 227 6.80 -4.89 -13.88
N ARG A 228 6.76 -4.84 -15.22
CA ARG A 228 5.62 -5.24 -16.07
C ARG A 228 5.01 -6.60 -15.73
N ASP A 229 5.81 -7.50 -15.16
CA ASP A 229 5.45 -8.90 -14.91
C ASP A 229 5.85 -9.40 -13.52
N THR A 230 6.05 -8.49 -12.58
CA THR A 230 6.45 -8.87 -11.22
C THR A 230 5.74 -8.00 -10.21
N PHE A 231 4.91 -8.63 -9.39
CA PHE A 231 4.14 -7.99 -8.34
C PHE A 231 4.00 -8.92 -7.14
N ALA A 232 3.76 -8.36 -5.97
CA ALA A 232 3.50 -9.11 -4.75
C ALA A 232 2.18 -8.66 -4.14
N ILE A 233 1.44 -9.61 -3.58
CA ILE A 233 0.21 -9.34 -2.83
C ILE A 233 0.37 -9.92 -1.44
N SER A 234 0.02 -9.13 -0.43
CA SER A 234 -0.18 -9.63 0.93
C SER A 234 -1.65 -9.99 1.11
N TRP A 235 -1.89 -11.21 1.54
CA TRP A 235 -3.21 -11.79 1.74
C TRP A 235 -3.45 -12.06 3.22
N GLN A 236 -4.69 -11.91 3.66
CA GLN A 236 -5.14 -12.29 5.00
C GLN A 236 -6.36 -13.19 4.88
N HIS A 237 -6.36 -14.31 5.61
CA HIS A 237 -7.50 -15.19 5.59
C HIS A 237 -8.72 -14.47 6.17
N SER A 238 -9.87 -14.59 5.50
CA SER A 238 -11.04 -13.78 5.83
C SER A 238 -11.67 -14.11 7.19
N ARG A 239 -11.40 -15.30 7.72
CA ARG A 239 -11.96 -15.78 8.99
C ARG A 239 -10.91 -15.84 10.09
N GLU A 240 -9.64 -15.99 9.72
CA GLU A 240 -8.53 -16.18 10.65
C GLU A 240 -7.56 -15.01 10.51
N SER A 241 -7.72 -13.99 11.35
CA SER A 241 -6.96 -12.74 11.22
C SER A 241 -5.44 -12.90 11.45
N GLU A 242 -5.02 -13.98 12.10
CA GLU A 242 -3.60 -14.28 12.33
C GLU A 242 -2.94 -15.03 11.15
N GLU A 243 -3.74 -15.52 10.20
CA GLU A 243 -3.23 -16.19 9.01
C GLU A 243 -3.03 -15.16 7.88
N TYR A 244 -1.77 -14.91 7.56
CA TYR A 244 -1.38 -14.01 6.49
C TYR A 244 -0.23 -14.60 5.68
N GLU A 245 -0.21 -14.25 4.40
CA GLU A 245 0.87 -14.62 3.50
C GLU A 245 1.24 -13.47 2.56
N VAL A 246 2.44 -13.53 2.02
CA VAL A 246 2.92 -12.60 1.00
C VAL A 246 3.41 -13.43 -0.17
N VAL A 247 2.70 -13.30 -1.30
CA VAL A 247 2.97 -14.10 -2.49
C VAL A 247 3.56 -13.20 -3.57
N LEU A 248 4.72 -13.60 -4.08
CA LEU A 248 5.38 -12.98 -5.23
C LEU A 248 4.92 -13.69 -6.51
N TYR A 249 4.32 -12.93 -7.42
CA TYR A 249 3.91 -13.40 -8.73
C TYR A 249 4.90 -12.90 -9.77
N ASN A 250 5.40 -13.82 -10.59
CA ASN A 250 6.22 -13.51 -11.75
C ASN A 250 5.67 -14.23 -12.99
N SER A 251 5.65 -13.56 -14.14
CA SER A 251 5.42 -14.26 -15.39
C SER A 251 6.76 -14.83 -15.88
N GLN A 252 6.89 -16.15 -15.91
CA GLN A 252 8.01 -16.75 -16.62
C GLN A 252 7.72 -16.67 -18.13
N SER A 253 8.49 -15.86 -18.86
CA SER A 253 8.53 -15.96 -20.30
C SER A 253 8.93 -17.39 -20.67
N ALA A 254 8.04 -18.13 -21.32
CA ALA A 254 8.34 -19.45 -21.84
C ALA A 254 9.37 -19.36 -22.98
N SER A 255 10.65 -19.15 -22.66
CA SER A 255 11.74 -19.22 -23.64
C SER A 255 13.00 -19.95 -23.15
N SER A 256 13.01 -20.49 -21.93
CA SER A 256 14.20 -21.16 -21.37
C SER A 256 13.95 -22.56 -20.80
N ALA A 257 12.83 -23.21 -21.15
CA ALA A 257 12.54 -24.60 -20.78
C ALA A 257 12.83 -25.65 -21.89
N HIS A 258 13.46 -25.25 -23.00
CA HIS A 258 13.97 -26.16 -24.03
C HIS A 258 15.50 -26.15 -24.11
N SER A 259 16.15 -26.44 -22.99
CA SER A 259 17.51 -26.98 -22.97
C SER A 259 17.58 -28.15 -21.99
N LEU A 260 16.68 -29.11 -22.18
CA LEU A 260 16.81 -30.44 -21.61
C LEU A 260 17.96 -31.19 -22.32
N SER A 261 19.13 -31.09 -21.71
CA SER A 261 20.07 -32.18 -21.44
C SER A 261 19.91 -33.45 -22.29
N SER A 262 20.44 -33.45 -23.52
CA SER A 262 20.88 -34.69 -24.17
C SER A 262 22.28 -35.06 -23.69
N ALA A 263 22.35 -35.57 -22.46
CA ALA A 263 23.52 -36.27 -21.94
C ALA A 263 23.05 -37.49 -21.15
N ILE A 264 22.58 -38.51 -21.88
CA ILE A 264 22.54 -39.88 -21.35
C ILE A 264 23.77 -40.58 -21.91
N ALA A 265 24.78 -40.71 -21.06
CA ALA A 265 25.78 -41.77 -21.19
C ALA A 265 25.17 -43.05 -20.61
N SER A 266 25.29 -44.18 -21.32
CA SER A 266 25.98 -45.37 -20.80
C SER A 266 25.89 -46.59 -21.72
N LYS A 267 27.08 -47.15 -21.94
CA LYS A 267 27.47 -48.53 -22.30
C LYS A 267 27.21 -49.04 -23.73
#